data_AF-A0A9X4H743-F1
#
_entry.id   AF-A0A9X4H743-F1
#
_cell.length_a   1.000
_cell.length_b   1.000
_cell.length_c   1.000
_cell.angle_alpha   90.00
_cell.angle_beta   90.00
_cell.angle_gamma   90.00
#
_symmetry.space_group_name_H-M   'P 1'
#
loop_
_entity.id
_entity.type
_entity.pdbx_description
1 polymer ?
#
loop_
_entity_poly.entity_id
_entity_poly.type
_entity_poly.pdbx_seq_one_letter_code
_entity_poly.pdbx_strand_id
1 'polypeptide(L)'
;MVERHKEKIVKCDQKVNITAAFGSELVLEGSTTIPNILLRIYNKIGISDFQMIMLIQMIRLYVEEKELYPSPETLADCMEAEPSRIKKELASLMEKEIIAVSEYFDSYRKVIFEGYDFEPLFLKVSDIWAGIRAKEIEESEKLLRITVNGRDFDNKKFDENAAGLIPIFENEFGRALSPLEIEQIEQWAAERDAGLVVEALRQAVLRGKHNFRYINTILMGWEKNNLRTLEAIAEYDREFQSRRSSRTARGSEAGKGDLGTVEKNNSRKKAFIKTLYI
;
A
#
# COMPACT_ATOMS: atom_id res chain seq x y z
N MET A 1 -18.50 21.70 -31.99
CA MET A 1 -19.41 20.72 -32.59
C MET A 1 -18.59 19.56 -33.13
N VAL A 2 -18.36 18.54 -32.31
CA VAL A 2 -18.02 17.18 -32.76
C VAL A 2 -18.71 16.26 -31.74
N GLU A 3 -19.99 15.99 -31.98
CA GLU A 3 -20.66 14.86 -31.35
C GLU A 3 -19.92 13.60 -31.79
N ARG A 4 -19.16 12.97 -30.89
CA ARG A 4 -18.79 11.57 -31.08
C ARG A 4 -20.05 10.76 -30.84
N HIS A 5 -20.83 10.55 -31.91
CA HIS A 5 -21.77 9.43 -31.93
C HIS A 5 -20.96 8.16 -31.65
N LYS A 6 -21.11 7.64 -30.43
CA LYS A 6 -20.64 6.31 -30.02
C LYS A 6 -21.41 5.32 -30.89
N GLU A 7 -20.89 4.95 -32.06
CA GLU A 7 -21.42 3.81 -32.80
C GLU A 7 -21.23 2.57 -31.91
N LYS A 8 -22.32 2.08 -31.32
CA LYS A 8 -22.35 0.84 -30.55
C LYS A 8 -21.90 -0.29 -31.49
N ILE A 9 -20.69 -0.80 -31.29
CA ILE A 9 -20.20 -1.98 -32.01
C ILE A 9 -20.91 -3.20 -31.42
N VAL A 10 -21.98 -3.64 -32.07
CA VAL A 10 -22.77 -4.80 -31.63
C VAL A 10 -22.30 -6.05 -32.36
N LYS A 11 -22.05 -7.12 -31.60
CA LYS A 11 -21.73 -8.43 -32.15
C LYS A 11 -22.98 -9.05 -32.79
N CYS A 12 -23.05 -9.10 -34.12
CA CYS A 12 -24.26 -9.44 -34.88
C CYS A 12 -24.64 -10.94 -34.93
N ASP A 13 -23.99 -11.85 -34.20
CA ASP A 13 -24.13 -13.29 -34.48
C ASP A 13 -25.19 -14.01 -33.62
N GLN A 14 -26.08 -14.74 -34.31
CA GLN A 14 -27.32 -15.33 -33.82
C GLN A 14 -27.09 -16.68 -33.13
N LYS A 15 -26.74 -16.65 -31.84
CA LYS A 15 -27.07 -17.62 -30.77
C LYS A 15 -26.36 -17.16 -29.50
N VAL A 16 -26.63 -15.92 -29.11
CA VAL A 16 -25.99 -15.32 -27.96
C VAL A 16 -26.56 -15.98 -26.71
N ASN A 17 -25.76 -16.79 -26.03
CA ASN A 17 -26.04 -17.14 -24.65
C ASN A 17 -26.05 -15.83 -23.86
N ILE A 18 -27.24 -15.33 -23.52
CA ILE A 18 -27.46 -14.01 -22.93
C ILE A 18 -26.61 -13.85 -21.66
N THR A 19 -26.47 -14.92 -20.87
CA THR A 19 -25.64 -14.93 -19.67
C THR A 19 -24.15 -14.73 -20.00
N ALA A 20 -23.65 -15.37 -21.06
CA ALA A 20 -22.27 -15.21 -21.49
C ALA A 20 -22.00 -13.83 -22.12
N ALA A 21 -22.97 -13.27 -22.86
CA ALA A 21 -22.86 -11.90 -23.37
C ALA A 21 -22.89 -10.86 -22.25
N PHE A 22 -23.81 -11.00 -21.30
CA PHE A 22 -23.82 -10.15 -20.11
C PHE A 22 -22.48 -10.21 -19.36
N GLY A 23 -21.95 -11.41 -19.12
CA GLY A 23 -20.65 -11.55 -18.45
C GLY A 23 -19.50 -10.91 -19.23
N SER A 24 -19.52 -11.00 -20.57
CA SER A 24 -18.55 -10.32 -21.42
C SER A 24 -18.70 -8.80 -21.39
N GLU A 25 -19.92 -8.28 -21.49
CA GLU A 25 -20.20 -6.84 -21.44
C GLU A 25 -19.83 -6.27 -20.08
N LEU A 26 -20.19 -6.93 -18.98
CA LEU A 26 -19.85 -6.51 -17.62
C LEU A 26 -18.34 -6.32 -17.42
N VAL A 27 -17.52 -7.20 -18.00
CA VAL A 27 -16.06 -7.07 -17.94
C VAL A 27 -15.55 -5.92 -18.82
N LEU A 28 -16.18 -5.70 -19.98
CA LEU A 28 -15.78 -4.66 -20.93
C LEU A 28 -16.20 -3.24 -20.50
N GLU A 29 -17.33 -3.11 -19.80
CA GLU A 29 -17.77 -1.85 -19.18
C GLU A 29 -16.85 -1.42 -18.03
N GLY A 30 -16.11 -2.37 -17.44
CA GLY A 30 -15.09 -2.10 -16.44
C GLY A 30 -15.63 -2.05 -15.00
N SER A 31 -14.80 -1.57 -14.09
CA SER A 31 -15.17 -1.40 -12.68
C SER A 31 -14.40 -0.25 -12.05
N THR A 32 -15.07 0.48 -11.16
CA THR A 32 -14.43 1.52 -10.35
C THR A 32 -13.96 0.92 -9.03
N THR A 33 -12.65 0.98 -8.77
CA THR A 33 -12.06 0.46 -7.53
C THR A 33 -11.67 1.60 -6.61
N ILE A 34 -12.01 1.46 -5.32
CA ILE A 34 -11.73 2.47 -4.31
C ILE A 34 -10.87 1.84 -3.21
N PRO A 35 -9.75 2.46 -2.81
CA PRO A 35 -8.94 1.95 -1.71
C PRO A 35 -9.74 1.86 -0.41
N ASN A 36 -9.76 0.68 0.22
CA ASN A 36 -10.49 0.47 1.48
C ASN A 36 -10.05 1.42 2.61
N ILE A 37 -8.80 1.88 2.57
CA ILE A 37 -8.34 2.88 3.53
C ILE A 37 -9.12 4.19 3.40
N LEU A 38 -9.39 4.65 2.18
CA LEU A 38 -10.17 5.86 1.93
C LEU A 38 -11.59 5.69 2.47
N LEU A 39 -12.24 4.57 2.15
CA LEU A 39 -13.58 4.24 2.68
C LEU A 39 -13.63 4.19 4.22
N ARG A 40 -12.52 3.81 4.86
CA ARG A 40 -12.42 3.73 6.32
C ARG A 40 -12.19 5.09 7.00
N ILE A 41 -11.65 6.08 6.29
CA ILE A 41 -11.19 7.34 6.90
C ILE A 41 -11.74 8.62 6.27
N TYR A 42 -12.53 8.55 5.20
CA TYR A 42 -12.99 9.74 4.46
C TYR A 42 -13.69 10.78 5.38
N ASN A 43 -14.49 10.31 6.34
CA ASN A 43 -15.12 11.18 7.35
C ASN A 43 -14.10 11.89 8.26
N LYS A 44 -12.98 11.23 8.61
CA LYS A 44 -11.90 11.80 9.45
C LYS A 44 -11.09 12.86 8.71
N ILE A 45 -11.01 12.78 7.38
CA ILE A 45 -10.42 13.83 6.54
C ILE A 45 -11.44 14.88 6.09
N GLY A 46 -12.65 14.89 6.69
CA GLY A 46 -13.65 15.93 6.46
C GLY A 46 -14.48 15.76 5.19
N ILE A 47 -14.48 14.59 4.57
CA ILE A 47 -15.33 14.26 3.41
C ILE A 47 -16.67 13.72 3.94
N SER A 48 -17.79 14.22 3.41
CA SER A 48 -19.12 13.68 3.71
C SER A 48 -19.46 12.49 2.82
N ASP A 49 -20.44 11.67 3.20
CA ASP A 49 -20.92 10.53 2.38
C ASP A 49 -21.32 10.99 0.97
N PHE A 50 -21.99 12.15 0.88
CA PHE A 50 -22.35 12.76 -0.38
C PHE A 50 -21.10 13.10 -1.23
N GLN A 51 -20.12 13.75 -0.61
CA GLN A 51 -18.86 14.08 -1.28
C GLN A 51 -18.09 12.82 -1.67
N MET A 52 -18.14 11.75 -0.87
CA MET A 52 -17.48 10.48 -1.17
C MET A 52 -18.09 9.82 -2.40
N ILE A 53 -19.42 9.77 -2.51
CA ILE A 53 -20.09 9.31 -3.74
C ILE A 53 -19.72 10.19 -4.93
N MET A 54 -19.67 11.51 -4.75
CA MET A 54 -19.25 12.42 -5.82
C MET A 54 -17.83 12.11 -6.31
N LEU A 55 -16.86 11.90 -5.41
CA LEU A 55 -15.50 11.51 -5.76
C LEU A 55 -15.46 10.17 -6.52
N ILE A 56 -16.28 9.19 -6.10
CA ILE A 56 -16.40 7.90 -6.80
C ILE A 56 -16.91 8.12 -8.23
N GLN A 57 -17.93 8.95 -8.42
CA GLN A 57 -18.45 9.25 -9.77
C GLN A 57 -17.43 9.98 -10.64
N MET A 58 -16.67 10.92 -10.07
CA MET A 58 -15.59 11.60 -10.79
C MET A 58 -14.48 10.62 -11.21
N ILE A 59 -14.09 9.69 -10.34
CA ILE A 59 -13.11 8.63 -10.67
C ILE A 59 -13.66 7.71 -11.76
N ARG A 60 -14.94 7.31 -11.66
CA ARG A 60 -15.63 6.49 -12.68
C ARG A 60 -15.57 7.17 -14.05
N LEU A 61 -16.01 8.43 -14.12
CA LEU A 61 -16.02 9.24 -15.35
C LEU A 61 -14.61 9.41 -15.95
N TYR A 62 -13.60 9.59 -15.11
CA TYR A 62 -12.22 9.64 -15.56
C TYR A 62 -11.74 8.31 -16.14
N VAL A 63 -12.04 7.19 -15.47
CA VAL A 63 -11.59 5.86 -15.88
C VAL A 63 -12.28 5.43 -17.18
N GLU A 64 -13.60 5.51 -17.23
CA GLU A 64 -14.46 5.04 -18.33
C GLU A 64 -14.44 5.99 -19.53
N GLU A 65 -14.61 7.28 -19.30
CA GLU A 65 -14.91 8.25 -20.36
C GLU A 65 -13.75 9.19 -20.66
N LYS A 66 -12.66 9.15 -19.88
CA LYS A 66 -11.57 10.13 -19.91
C LYS A 66 -12.08 11.55 -19.72
N GLU A 67 -13.14 11.69 -18.93
CA GLU A 67 -13.66 12.99 -18.52
C GLU A 67 -12.93 13.43 -17.25
N LEU A 68 -11.98 14.36 -17.41
CA LEU A 68 -11.16 14.87 -16.31
C LEU A 68 -11.83 16.05 -15.60
N TYR A 69 -12.76 16.73 -16.24
CA TYR A 69 -13.36 17.96 -15.73
C TYR A 69 -14.89 17.95 -15.89
N PRO A 70 -15.57 16.95 -15.29
CA PRO A 70 -17.01 16.83 -15.39
C PRO A 70 -17.70 18.09 -14.85
N SER A 71 -18.68 18.59 -15.61
CA SER A 71 -19.44 19.76 -15.20
C SER A 71 -20.37 19.43 -14.02
N PRO A 72 -20.84 20.43 -13.26
CA PRO A 72 -21.84 20.22 -12.22
C PRO A 72 -23.11 19.53 -12.73
N GLU A 73 -23.49 19.79 -13.99
CA GLU A 73 -24.62 19.15 -14.65
C GLU A 73 -24.35 17.66 -14.91
N THR A 74 -23.16 17.31 -15.45
CA THR A 74 -22.78 15.90 -15.66
C THR A 74 -22.78 15.09 -14.36
N LEU A 75 -22.31 15.69 -13.26
CA LEU A 75 -22.31 15.04 -11.96
C LEU A 75 -23.73 14.95 -11.37
N ALA A 76 -24.57 15.97 -11.58
CA ALA A 76 -25.99 15.93 -11.20
C ALA A 76 -26.76 14.84 -11.95
N ASP A 77 -26.43 14.55 -13.22
CA ASP A 77 -27.06 13.44 -13.95
C ASP A 77 -26.72 12.06 -13.35
N CYS A 78 -25.59 11.96 -12.65
CA CYS A 78 -25.12 10.72 -12.01
C CYS A 78 -25.52 10.60 -10.53
N MET A 79 -26.14 11.63 -9.96
CA MET A 79 -26.38 11.75 -8.52
C MET A 79 -27.78 12.31 -8.24
N GLU A 80 -28.41 11.92 -7.13
CA GLU A 80 -29.69 12.51 -6.73
C GLU A 80 -29.48 13.92 -6.11
N ALA A 81 -29.04 14.88 -6.93
CA ALA A 81 -28.71 16.22 -6.50
C ALA A 81 -28.80 17.26 -7.62
N GLU A 82 -29.20 18.47 -7.25
CA GLU A 82 -29.21 19.63 -8.14
C GLU A 82 -27.79 20.14 -8.46
N PRO A 83 -27.54 20.69 -9.67
CA PRO A 83 -26.24 21.24 -10.06
C PRO A 83 -25.71 22.31 -9.09
N SER A 84 -26.61 23.08 -8.48
CA SER A 84 -26.26 24.11 -7.47
C SER A 84 -25.62 23.51 -6.22
N ARG A 85 -26.12 22.35 -5.77
CA ARG A 85 -25.56 21.60 -4.65
C ARG A 85 -24.21 21.02 -5.04
N ILE A 86 -24.09 20.39 -6.21
CA ILE A 86 -22.83 19.85 -6.71
C ILE A 86 -21.75 20.94 -6.74
N LYS A 87 -22.05 22.11 -7.29
CA LYS A 87 -21.12 23.24 -7.34
C LYS A 87 -20.64 23.67 -5.96
N LYS A 88 -21.55 23.72 -4.97
CA LYS A 88 -21.21 24.04 -3.58
C LYS A 88 -20.29 22.98 -2.97
N GLU A 89 -20.57 21.70 -3.22
CA GLU A 89 -19.78 20.60 -2.67
C GLU A 89 -18.39 20.50 -3.32
N LEU A 90 -18.27 20.76 -4.63
CA LEU A 90 -16.98 20.90 -5.32
C LEU A 90 -16.14 22.03 -4.72
N ALA A 91 -16.75 23.20 -4.49
CA ALA A 91 -16.09 24.32 -3.83
C ALA A 91 -15.61 23.95 -2.42
N SER A 92 -16.44 23.24 -1.66
CA SER A 92 -16.08 22.75 -0.31
C SER A 92 -14.93 21.74 -0.36
N LEU A 93 -14.88 20.85 -1.34
CA LEU A 93 -13.76 19.91 -1.49
C LEU A 93 -12.46 20.60 -1.87
N MET A 94 -12.51 21.64 -2.71
CA MET A 94 -11.34 22.46 -3.05
C MET A 94 -10.84 23.26 -1.84
N GLU A 95 -11.74 23.88 -1.08
CA GLU A 95 -11.40 24.62 0.16
C GLU A 95 -10.75 23.70 1.21
N LYS A 96 -11.21 22.45 1.31
CA LYS A 96 -10.63 21.43 2.20
C LYS A 96 -9.34 20.82 1.64
N GLU A 97 -8.88 21.25 0.46
CA GLU A 97 -7.74 20.68 -0.27
C GLU A 97 -7.87 19.16 -0.47
N ILE A 98 -9.09 18.67 -0.69
CA ILE A 98 -9.34 17.28 -1.05
C ILE A 98 -9.11 17.08 -2.54
N ILE A 99 -9.53 18.04 -3.36
CA ILE A 99 -9.29 18.06 -4.80
C ILE A 99 -8.71 19.42 -5.18
N ALA A 100 -7.99 19.46 -6.30
CA ALA A 100 -7.54 20.70 -6.93
C ALA A 100 -7.96 20.73 -8.41
N VAL A 101 -7.78 21.89 -9.04
CA VAL A 101 -7.84 22.00 -10.50
C VAL A 101 -6.42 22.13 -11.01
N SER A 102 -6.01 21.22 -11.88
CA SER A 102 -4.67 21.13 -12.45
C SER A 102 -4.74 21.17 -13.97
N GLU A 103 -3.66 21.62 -14.60
CA GLU A 103 -3.50 21.57 -16.05
C GLU A 103 -2.95 20.21 -16.50
N TYR A 104 -3.63 19.58 -17.44
CA TYR A 104 -3.22 18.33 -18.07
C TYR A 104 -2.83 18.60 -19.53
N PHE A 105 -1.79 17.91 -19.98
CA PHE A 105 -1.31 18.02 -21.35
C PHE A 105 -1.61 16.72 -22.12
N ASP A 106 -2.43 16.83 -23.16
CA ASP A 106 -2.73 15.73 -24.09
C ASP A 106 -1.65 15.71 -25.19
N SER A 107 -0.77 14.70 -25.16
CA SER A 107 0.32 14.56 -26.13
C SER A 107 -0.16 14.18 -27.53
N TYR A 108 -1.35 13.62 -27.69
CA TYR A 108 -1.92 13.31 -29.00
C TYR A 108 -2.51 14.57 -29.65
N ARG A 109 -3.25 15.36 -28.88
CA ARG A 109 -3.90 16.58 -29.36
C ARG A 109 -3.01 17.82 -29.32
N LYS A 110 -1.89 17.76 -28.59
CA LYS A 110 -0.98 18.89 -28.32
C LYS A 110 -1.70 20.08 -27.70
N VAL A 111 -2.63 19.81 -26.79
CA VAL A 111 -3.40 20.83 -26.06
C VAL A 111 -3.21 20.67 -24.56
N ILE A 112 -3.25 21.81 -23.87
CA ILE A 112 -3.36 21.89 -22.42
C ILE A 112 -4.84 22.12 -22.09
N PHE A 113 -5.35 21.42 -21.10
CA PHE A 113 -6.73 21.56 -20.63
C PHE A 113 -6.79 21.36 -19.11
N GLU A 114 -7.82 21.90 -18.47
CA GLU A 114 -8.02 21.76 -17.02
C GLU A 114 -8.68 20.42 -16.66
N GLY A 115 -8.40 19.93 -15.46
CA GLY A 115 -9.01 18.74 -14.89
C GLY A 115 -8.96 18.74 -13.37
N TYR A 116 -9.81 17.94 -12.74
CA TYR A 116 -9.73 17.73 -11.30
C TYR A 116 -8.59 16.78 -10.95
N ASP A 117 -7.85 17.17 -9.92
CA ASP A 117 -6.70 16.46 -9.39
C ASP A 117 -7.00 15.91 -8.00
N PHE A 118 -6.69 14.64 -7.80
CA PHE A 118 -6.88 13.89 -6.56
C PHE A 118 -5.58 13.70 -5.78
N GLU A 119 -4.44 14.22 -6.26
CA GLU A 119 -3.18 14.18 -5.51
C GLU A 119 -3.34 14.71 -4.07
N PRO A 120 -4.03 15.85 -3.82
CA PRO A 120 -4.23 16.37 -2.47
C PRO A 120 -4.97 15.39 -1.53
N LEU A 121 -5.99 14.68 -2.04
CA LEU A 121 -6.69 13.64 -1.31
C LEU A 121 -5.72 12.55 -0.84
N PHE A 122 -4.87 12.05 -1.73
CA PHE A 122 -3.97 10.94 -1.40
C PHE A 122 -2.82 11.36 -0.48
N LEU A 123 -2.40 12.62 -0.51
CA LEU A 123 -1.50 13.18 0.51
C LEU A 123 -2.14 13.09 1.90
N LYS A 124 -3.39 13.55 2.07
CA LYS A 124 -4.10 13.47 3.36
C LYS A 124 -4.35 12.03 3.82
N VAL A 125 -4.67 11.14 2.88
CA VAL A 125 -4.84 9.70 3.19
C VAL A 125 -3.51 9.09 3.67
N SER A 126 -2.39 9.45 3.03
CA SER A 126 -1.06 8.99 3.41
C SER A 126 -0.68 9.43 4.82
N ASP A 127 -0.94 10.68 5.19
CA ASP A 127 -0.63 11.20 6.52
C ASP A 127 -1.38 10.46 7.63
N ILE A 128 -2.69 10.22 7.45
CA ILE A 128 -3.47 9.44 8.40
C ILE A 128 -2.99 7.98 8.44
N TRP A 129 -2.68 7.39 7.29
CA TRP A 129 -2.16 6.03 7.24
C TRP A 129 -0.86 5.90 8.02
N ALA A 130 0.07 6.84 7.84
CA ALA A 130 1.33 6.88 8.58
C ALA A 130 1.09 7.00 10.09
N GLY A 131 0.14 7.84 10.52
CA GLY A 131 -0.24 7.98 11.92
C GLY A 131 -0.85 6.72 12.53
N ILE A 132 -1.73 6.02 11.79
CA ILE A 132 -2.30 4.73 12.21
C ILE A 132 -1.17 3.71 12.36
N ARG A 133 -0.28 3.63 11.37
CA ARG A 133 0.85 2.68 11.39
C ARG A 133 1.82 2.94 12.53
N ALA A 134 2.13 4.20 12.82
CA ALA A 134 2.98 4.56 13.95
C ALA A 134 2.39 4.09 15.29
N LYS A 135 1.08 4.27 15.50
CA LYS A 135 0.38 3.79 16.70
C LYS A 135 0.37 2.27 16.81
N GLU A 136 0.07 1.57 15.71
CA GLU A 136 0.12 0.10 15.67
C GLU A 136 1.52 -0.41 16.05
N ILE A 137 2.57 0.23 15.53
CA ILE A 137 3.96 -0.11 15.87
C ILE A 137 4.23 0.16 17.35
N GLU A 138 3.86 1.33 17.86
CA GLU A 138 4.06 1.68 19.28
C GLU A 138 3.32 0.73 20.23
N GLU A 139 2.08 0.38 19.93
CA GLU A 139 1.29 -0.59 20.71
C GLU A 139 1.92 -1.98 20.66
N SER A 140 2.39 -2.41 19.48
CA SER A 140 3.11 -3.68 19.35
C SER A 140 4.40 -3.69 20.16
N GLU A 141 5.17 -2.60 20.15
CA GLU A 141 6.38 -2.47 20.96
C GLU A 141 6.08 -2.45 22.45
N LYS A 142 5.00 -1.80 22.89
CA LYS A 142 4.56 -1.80 24.29
C LYS A 142 4.16 -3.20 24.75
N LEU A 143 3.38 -3.93 23.95
CA LEU A 143 3.00 -5.31 24.25
C LEU A 143 4.23 -6.22 24.30
N LEU A 144 5.20 -6.04 23.40
CA LEU A 144 6.47 -6.74 23.43
C LEU A 144 7.27 -6.39 24.69
N ARG A 145 7.35 -5.11 25.09
CA ARG A 145 8.06 -4.70 26.32
C ARG A 145 7.39 -5.23 27.59
N ILE A 146 6.06 -5.26 27.67
CA ILE A 146 5.33 -5.86 28.80
C ILE A 146 5.59 -7.37 28.85
N THR A 147 5.55 -8.04 27.69
CA THR A 147 5.85 -9.47 27.59
C THR A 147 7.29 -9.81 27.97
N VAL A 148 8.24 -8.92 27.63
CA VAL A 148 9.68 -9.07 27.93
C VAL A 148 10.01 -8.69 29.38
N ASN A 149 9.36 -7.67 29.96
CA ASN A 149 9.58 -7.25 31.35
C ASN A 149 8.76 -8.06 32.37
N GLY A 150 7.66 -8.70 31.95
CA GLY A 150 6.78 -9.52 32.78
C GLY A 150 7.14 -11.00 32.82
N ARG A 151 8.15 -11.44 32.06
CA ARG A 151 8.74 -12.78 32.16
C ARG A 151 10.21 -12.61 32.51
N ASP A 152 10.67 -13.30 33.55
CA ASP A 152 12.07 -13.49 33.92
C ASP A 152 12.88 -14.09 32.74
N PHE A 153 13.13 -13.33 31.68
CA PHE A 153 13.93 -13.76 30.53
C PHE A 153 15.43 -13.75 30.85
N ASP A 154 15.86 -13.00 31.86
CA ASP A 154 17.26 -12.97 32.29
C ASP A 154 17.63 -14.13 33.23
N ASN A 155 16.66 -14.92 33.74
CA ASN A 155 16.94 -15.91 34.80
C ASN A 155 16.27 -17.28 34.68
N LYS A 156 15.63 -17.62 33.55
CA LYS A 156 15.29 -19.02 33.26
C LYS A 156 16.22 -19.57 32.20
N LYS A 157 17.06 -20.53 32.60
CA LYS A 157 17.59 -21.53 31.68
C LYS A 157 16.38 -22.11 30.93
N PHE A 158 16.32 -21.88 29.62
CA PHE A 158 15.32 -22.53 28.78
C PHE A 158 15.59 -24.03 28.88
N ASP A 159 14.59 -24.81 29.32
CA ASP A 159 14.65 -26.25 29.09
C ASP A 159 14.75 -26.46 27.58
N GLU A 160 15.77 -27.18 27.13
CA GLU A 160 16.14 -27.43 25.73
C GLU A 160 15.06 -28.20 24.92
N ASN A 161 13.84 -28.30 25.42
CA ASN A 161 12.80 -29.17 24.90
C ASN A 161 11.70 -28.41 24.16
N ALA A 162 11.29 -28.97 23.01
CA ALA A 162 10.23 -28.47 22.13
C ALA A 162 8.89 -28.17 22.84
N ALA A 163 8.60 -28.90 23.94
CA ALA A 163 7.39 -28.70 24.74
C ALA A 163 7.26 -27.28 25.33
N GLY A 164 8.38 -26.58 25.55
CA GLY A 164 8.38 -25.19 26.03
C GLY A 164 8.02 -24.16 24.96
N LEU A 165 8.11 -24.51 23.68
CA LEU A 165 7.88 -23.59 22.55
C LEU A 165 6.40 -23.50 22.16
N ILE A 166 5.66 -24.61 22.28
CA ILE A 166 4.23 -24.71 21.93
C ILE A 166 3.40 -23.57 22.58
N PRO A 167 3.44 -23.35 23.91
CA PRO A 167 2.63 -22.30 24.52
C PRO A 167 3.05 -20.88 24.10
N ILE A 168 4.32 -20.69 23.70
CA ILE A 168 4.79 -19.39 23.20
C ILE A 168 4.15 -19.10 21.84
N PHE A 169 4.15 -20.08 20.95
CA PHE A 169 3.51 -19.95 19.64
C PHE A 169 1.99 -19.80 19.76
N GLU A 170 1.32 -20.56 20.61
CA GLU A 170 -0.13 -20.41 20.82
C GLU A 170 -0.52 -19.00 21.30
N ASN A 171 0.26 -18.44 22.22
CA ASN A 171 0.05 -17.09 22.72
C ASN A 171 0.23 -16.03 21.64
N GLU A 172 1.31 -16.11 20.84
CA GLU A 172 1.58 -15.12 19.77
C GLU A 172 0.61 -15.24 18.59
N PHE A 173 0.12 -16.44 18.29
CA PHE A 173 -0.86 -16.66 17.23
C PHE A 173 -2.31 -16.41 17.68
N GLY A 174 -2.55 -16.30 18.99
CA GLY A 174 -3.88 -16.07 19.55
C GLY A 174 -4.86 -17.23 19.32
N ARG A 175 -4.34 -18.43 19.09
CA ARG A 175 -5.13 -19.65 18.84
C ARG A 175 -4.34 -20.90 19.24
N ALA A 176 -5.07 -22.00 19.45
CA ALA A 176 -4.46 -23.32 19.54
C ALA A 176 -3.75 -23.69 18.23
N LEU A 177 -2.63 -24.39 18.36
CA LEU A 177 -1.88 -24.91 17.21
C LEU A 177 -2.50 -26.21 16.70
N SER A 178 -2.40 -26.42 15.39
CA SER A 178 -2.69 -27.70 14.76
C SER A 178 -1.62 -28.74 15.12
N PRO A 179 -1.94 -30.05 15.19
CA PRO A 179 -0.94 -31.11 15.36
C PRO A 179 0.24 -31.02 14.39
N LEU A 180 -0.01 -30.63 13.13
CA LEU A 180 1.04 -30.43 12.12
C LEU A 180 1.96 -29.23 12.43
N GLU A 181 1.41 -28.20 13.07
CA GLU A 181 2.18 -27.01 13.46
C GLU A 181 3.05 -27.33 14.69
N ILE A 182 2.56 -28.16 15.59
CA ILE A 182 3.32 -28.67 16.74
C ILE A 182 4.49 -29.52 16.26
N GLU A 183 4.25 -30.48 15.35
CA GLU A 183 5.31 -31.31 14.74
C GLU A 183 6.38 -30.45 14.07
N GLN A 184 5.99 -29.36 13.41
CA GLN A 184 6.93 -28.43 12.78
C GLN A 184 7.81 -27.69 13.80
N ILE A 185 7.26 -27.32 14.96
CA ILE A 185 8.01 -26.69 16.06
C ILE A 185 8.98 -27.71 16.67
N GLU A 186 8.52 -28.94 16.89
CA GLU A 186 9.35 -30.03 17.37
C GLU A 186 10.52 -30.30 16.44
N GLN A 187 10.29 -30.30 15.12
CA GLN A 187 11.35 -30.42 14.13
C GLN A 187 12.38 -29.29 14.25
N TRP A 188 11.94 -28.03 14.33
CA TRP A 188 12.86 -26.90 14.46
C TRP A 188 13.67 -26.94 15.75
N ALA A 189 13.06 -27.38 16.85
CA ALA A 189 13.72 -27.54 18.14
C ALA A 189 14.67 -28.74 18.18
N ALA A 190 14.45 -29.77 17.35
CA ALA A 190 15.36 -30.91 17.22
C ALA A 190 16.62 -30.54 16.42
N GLU A 191 16.47 -29.67 15.41
CA GLU A 191 17.56 -29.28 14.52
C GLU A 191 18.39 -28.11 15.09
N ARG A 192 17.84 -27.30 16.01
CA ARG A 192 18.37 -25.99 16.40
C ARG A 192 18.08 -25.67 17.85
N ASP A 193 18.84 -24.73 18.40
CA ASP A 193 18.56 -24.18 19.72
C ASP A 193 17.17 -23.54 19.78
N ALA A 194 16.44 -23.82 20.86
CA ALA A 194 15.09 -23.32 21.09
C ALA A 194 15.05 -21.79 21.09
N GLY A 195 16.14 -21.14 21.55
CA GLY A 195 16.29 -19.68 21.51
C GLY A 195 16.24 -19.11 20.09
N LEU A 196 16.79 -19.81 19.10
CA LEU A 196 16.73 -19.41 17.68
C LEU A 196 15.30 -19.47 17.15
N VAL A 197 14.55 -20.51 17.52
CA VAL A 197 13.16 -20.67 17.07
C VAL A 197 12.27 -19.55 17.62
N VAL A 198 12.47 -19.18 18.90
CA VAL A 198 11.77 -18.04 19.53
C VAL A 198 12.14 -16.72 18.86
N GLU A 199 13.42 -16.49 18.56
CA GLU A 199 13.83 -15.24 17.92
C GLU A 199 13.30 -15.14 16.48
N ALA A 200 13.23 -16.25 15.74
CA ALA A 200 12.61 -16.27 14.40
C ALA A 200 11.10 -15.96 14.46
N LEU A 201 10.40 -16.50 15.47
CA LEU A 201 9.00 -16.17 15.75
C LEU A 201 8.86 -14.66 16.04
N ARG A 202 9.71 -14.11 16.90
CA ARG A 202 9.72 -12.68 17.22
C ARG A 202 9.91 -11.81 15.99
N GLN A 203 10.85 -12.15 15.10
CA GLN A 203 11.06 -11.43 13.84
C GLN A 203 9.86 -11.53 12.89
N ALA A 204 9.17 -12.66 12.86
CA ALA A 204 7.97 -12.86 12.07
C ALA A 204 6.81 -11.96 12.56
N VAL A 205 6.62 -11.90 13.88
CA VAL A 205 5.64 -11.04 14.57
C VAL A 205 5.92 -9.57 14.30
N LEU A 206 7.17 -9.12 14.48
CA LEU A 206 7.60 -7.72 14.24
C LEU A 206 7.34 -7.27 12.79
N ARG A 207 7.35 -8.19 11.83
CA ARG A 207 7.09 -7.91 10.41
C ARG A 207 5.62 -8.10 10.03
N GLY A 208 4.74 -8.33 11.01
CA GLY A 208 3.31 -8.55 10.83
C GLY A 208 2.97 -9.84 10.08
N LYS A 209 3.89 -10.82 10.03
CA LYS A 209 3.75 -12.06 9.24
C LYS A 209 3.72 -13.28 10.14
N HIS A 210 2.58 -13.50 10.79
CA HIS A 210 2.30 -14.64 11.66
C HIS A 210 1.99 -15.91 10.86
N ASN A 211 2.98 -16.44 10.14
CA ASN A 211 2.82 -17.72 9.44
C ASN A 211 4.09 -18.57 9.51
N PHE A 212 3.91 -19.88 9.69
CA PHE A 212 4.99 -20.86 9.82
C PHE A 212 5.94 -20.88 8.62
N ARG A 213 5.42 -20.64 7.42
CA ARG A 213 6.25 -20.54 6.20
C ARG A 213 7.27 -19.42 6.29
N TYR A 214 6.88 -18.27 6.86
CA TYR A 214 7.75 -17.11 7.01
C TYR A 214 8.80 -17.35 8.09
N ILE A 215 8.40 -17.95 9.21
CA ILE A 215 9.31 -18.36 10.29
C ILE A 215 10.37 -19.34 9.74
N ASN A 216 9.94 -20.35 8.98
CA ASN A 216 10.85 -21.29 8.33
C ASN A 216 11.84 -20.59 7.38
N THR A 217 11.38 -19.58 6.63
CA THR A 217 12.22 -18.81 5.71
C THR A 217 13.31 -18.05 6.45
N ILE A 218 12.99 -17.50 7.62
CA ILE A 218 13.97 -16.83 8.50
C ILE A 218 15.00 -17.84 9.00
N LEU A 219 14.55 -18.97 9.55
CA LEU A 219 15.41 -20.03 10.06
C LEU A 219 16.36 -20.59 8.99
N MET A 220 15.84 -20.90 7.80
CA MET A 220 16.65 -21.33 6.66
C MET A 220 17.63 -20.24 6.20
N GLY A 221 17.23 -18.98 6.28
CA GLY A 221 18.10 -17.84 5.98
C GLY A 221 19.31 -17.78 6.91
N TRP A 222 19.09 -18.01 8.21
CA TRP A 222 20.17 -18.04 9.20
C TRP A 222 21.09 -19.24 9.02
N GLU A 223 20.54 -20.41 8.71
CA GLU A 223 21.33 -21.61 8.44
C GLU A 223 22.26 -21.43 7.23
N LYS A 224 21.74 -20.84 6.14
CA LYS A 224 22.53 -20.55 4.94
C LYS A 224 23.68 -19.57 5.20
N ASN A 225 23.53 -18.68 6.18
CA ASN A 225 24.56 -17.73 6.59
C ASN A 225 25.40 -18.23 7.78
N ASN A 226 25.23 -19.51 8.17
CA ASN A 226 25.91 -20.14 9.30
C ASN A 226 25.72 -19.40 10.65
N LEU A 227 24.58 -18.74 10.83
CA LEU A 227 24.22 -18.01 12.04
C LEU A 227 23.57 -18.97 13.03
N ARG A 228 24.35 -19.42 14.02
CA ARG A 228 23.93 -20.44 15.01
C ARG A 228 23.83 -19.91 16.44
N THR A 229 24.16 -18.65 16.67
CA THR A 229 24.08 -18.01 17.99
C THR A 229 23.25 -16.74 17.90
N LEU A 230 22.55 -16.40 18.99
CA LEU A 230 21.76 -15.17 19.08
C LEU A 230 22.63 -13.92 18.87
N GLU A 231 23.87 -13.95 19.35
CA GLU A 231 24.85 -12.87 19.15
C GLU A 231 25.20 -12.68 17.66
N ALA A 232 25.41 -13.77 16.92
CA ALA A 232 25.72 -13.71 15.49
C ALA A 232 24.53 -13.15 14.67
N ILE A 233 23.29 -13.45 15.08
CA ILE A 233 22.09 -12.90 14.44
C ILE A 233 22.00 -11.39 14.69
N ALA A 234 22.26 -10.94 15.91
CA ALA A 234 22.25 -9.51 16.25
C ALA A 234 23.35 -8.72 15.51
N GLU A 235 24.52 -9.32 15.29
CA GLU A 235 25.59 -8.76 14.45
C GLU A 235 25.15 -8.68 12.97
N TYR A 236 24.59 -9.77 12.44
CA TYR A 236 24.11 -9.85 11.06
C TYR A 236 22.98 -8.84 10.77
N ASP A 237 22.03 -8.68 11.70
CA ASP A 237 20.94 -7.71 11.56
C ASP A 237 21.46 -6.27 11.62
N ARG A 238 22.44 -5.97 12.49
CA ARG A 238 23.12 -4.67 12.53
C ARG A 238 23.85 -4.38 11.22
N GLU A 239 24.57 -5.35 10.66
CA GLU A 239 25.22 -5.21 9.36
C GLU A 239 24.21 -5.04 8.22
N PHE A 240 23.08 -5.74 8.24
CA PHE A 240 22.06 -5.62 7.21
C PHE A 240 21.41 -4.23 7.24
N GLN A 241 21.14 -3.69 8.43
CA GLN A 241 20.61 -2.33 8.62
C GLN A 241 21.64 -1.25 8.23
N SER A 242 22.92 -1.43 8.54
CA SER A 242 23.99 -0.50 8.14
C SER A 242 24.24 -0.52 6.63
N ARG A 243 24.15 -1.69 5.98
CA ARG A 243 24.20 -1.81 4.52
C ARG A 243 23.00 -1.17 3.83
N ARG A 244 21.80 -1.27 4.42
CA ARG A 244 20.59 -0.64 3.88
C ARG A 244 20.63 0.89 3.99
N SER A 245 21.08 1.42 5.13
CA SER A 245 21.25 2.87 5.33
C SER A 245 22.39 3.45 4.48
N SER A 246 23.51 2.74 4.34
CA SER A 246 24.63 3.16 3.48
C SER A 246 24.33 3.06 1.97
N ARG A 247 23.41 2.19 1.53
CA ARG A 247 22.90 2.21 0.13
C ARG A 247 22.02 3.43 -0.14
N THR A 248 21.25 3.86 0.85
CA THR A 248 20.45 5.10 0.79
C THR A 248 21.35 6.35 0.85
N ALA A 249 22.48 6.28 1.58
CA ALA A 249 23.49 7.36 1.67
C ALA A 249 24.43 7.45 0.45
N ARG A 250 24.89 6.32 -0.12
CA ARG A 250 25.71 6.34 -1.37
C ARG A 250 24.91 6.78 -2.59
N GLY A 251 23.59 6.56 -2.58
CA GLY A 251 22.68 7.14 -3.58
C GLY A 251 22.57 8.67 -3.47
N SER A 252 22.93 9.27 -2.34
CA SER A 252 22.90 10.71 -2.09
C SER A 252 24.27 11.40 -2.13
N GLU A 253 25.39 10.66 -1.98
CA GLU A 253 26.75 11.21 -2.07
C GLU A 253 27.41 11.11 -3.46
N ALA A 254 26.96 10.20 -4.35
CA ALA A 254 27.40 10.19 -5.75
C ALA A 254 26.88 11.39 -6.58
N GLY A 255 26.12 12.30 -5.96
CA GLY A 255 25.57 13.53 -6.56
C GLY A 255 26.26 14.84 -6.14
N LYS A 256 27.38 14.79 -5.41
CA LYS A 256 28.13 15.99 -4.99
C LYS A 256 29.51 16.05 -5.64
N GLY A 257 29.52 16.29 -6.95
CA GLY A 257 30.72 16.59 -7.71
C GLY A 257 30.35 17.26 -9.03
N ASP A 258 30.74 18.53 -9.16
CA ASP A 258 30.56 19.44 -10.31
C ASP A 258 29.20 20.14 -10.47
N LEU A 259 29.01 21.22 -9.71
CA LEU A 259 27.87 22.15 -9.82
C LEU A 259 27.88 23.02 -11.09
N GLY A 260 28.92 22.98 -11.94
CA GLY A 260 29.02 23.86 -13.12
C GLY A 260 28.51 23.24 -14.44
N THR A 261 28.64 21.92 -14.61
CA THR A 261 28.21 21.23 -15.83
C THR A 261 26.81 20.63 -15.72
N VAL A 262 26.31 20.41 -14.51
CA VAL A 262 24.97 19.83 -14.25
C VAL A 262 23.85 20.79 -14.65
N GLU A 263 23.97 22.11 -14.50
CA GLU A 263 22.91 23.04 -14.93
C GLU A 263 22.69 23.03 -16.45
N LYS A 264 23.75 22.94 -17.25
CA LYS A 264 23.65 22.83 -18.72
C LYS A 264 23.09 21.47 -19.15
N ASN A 265 23.46 20.38 -18.48
CA ASN A 265 22.94 19.05 -18.79
C ASN A 265 21.52 18.81 -18.26
N ASN A 266 21.13 19.44 -17.17
CA ASN A 266 19.78 19.37 -16.62
C ASN A 266 18.82 20.27 -17.41
N SER A 267 19.31 21.41 -17.93
CA SER A 267 18.60 22.22 -18.94
C SER A 267 18.40 21.45 -20.25
N ARG A 268 19.44 20.77 -20.77
CA ARG A 268 19.31 19.91 -21.96
C ARG A 268 18.43 18.68 -21.74
N LYS A 269 18.48 18.04 -20.56
CA LYS A 269 17.58 16.92 -20.21
C LYS A 269 16.14 17.39 -20.02
N LYS A 270 15.90 18.54 -19.36
CA LYS A 270 14.56 19.15 -19.29
C LYS A 270 14.06 19.55 -20.67
N ALA A 271 14.91 20.11 -21.53
CA ALA A 271 14.55 20.42 -22.92
C ALA A 271 14.25 19.16 -23.74
N PHE A 272 15.05 18.10 -23.59
CA PHE A 272 14.86 16.81 -24.26
C PHE A 272 13.57 16.09 -23.81
N ILE A 273 13.29 16.09 -22.50
CA ILE A 273 12.03 15.57 -21.95
C ILE A 273 10.85 16.43 -22.40
N LYS A 274 11.02 17.75 -22.53
CA LYS A 274 9.97 18.64 -23.07
C LYS A 274 9.68 18.36 -24.55
N THR A 275 10.68 17.96 -25.36
CA THR A 275 10.49 17.47 -26.74
C THR A 275 9.95 16.04 -26.85
N LEU A 276 10.01 15.24 -25.79
CA LEU A 276 9.41 13.89 -25.78
C LEU A 276 7.89 13.91 -25.55
N TYR A 277 7.34 15.06 -25.12
CA TYR A 277 5.91 15.25 -24.92
C TYR A 277 5.27 16.24 -25.92
N ILE A 278 6.03 17.12 -26.60
CA ILE A 278 5.58 17.72 -27.87
C ILE A 278 5.67 16.69 -29.00
#